data_AF-A0A1Q3DHT0-F1
#
_entry.id   AF-A0A1Q3DHT0-F1
#
_cell.length_a   1.000
_cell.length_b   1.000
_cell.length_c   1.000
_cell.angle_alpha   90.00
_cell.angle_beta   90.00
_cell.angle_gamma   90.00
#
_symmetry.space_group_name_H-M   'P 1'
#
loop_
_entity.id
_entity.type
_entity.pdbx_description
1 polymer ?
#
loop_
_entity_poly.entity_id
_entity_poly.type
_entity_poly.pdbx_seq_one_letter_code
_entity_poly.pdbx_strand_id
1 'polypeptide(L)'
;MKKNFSKKQLKKFQSNKGDTSKKEKDEKEVICYECDKPGHIRPECPKLKKKKENFKKKAMIATWSGSDNSTSDNEDENKDVADIAFMAMEDDIEATNSSLSFNELKCEYDELLDVLNDLNREYLLLKKIPKDRANENLELKRCIVELKKGERVIVKDLSLEKDYEKLKGLFFEKEKEKKVRIEKESILEKENQELKLEIDALRKTFSKIYCSSDKRDRLLGIQRCVFDRAGLGFDDMNKVKHFDKVLNRK
;
A
#
# COMPACT_ATOMS: atom_id res chain seq x y z
N MET A 1 -7.60 42.15 -40.26
CA MET A 1 -7.05 41.05 -41.08
C MET A 1 -6.99 39.78 -40.24
N LYS A 2 -7.89 38.81 -40.49
CA LYS A 2 -7.91 37.51 -39.81
C LYS A 2 -7.09 36.52 -40.63
N LYS A 3 -5.98 36.00 -40.08
CA LYS A 3 -5.17 34.95 -40.72
C LYS A 3 -5.63 33.59 -40.18
N ASN A 4 -6.23 32.79 -41.06
CA ASN A 4 -6.68 31.44 -40.79
C ASN A 4 -5.48 30.49 -40.76
N PHE A 5 -5.32 29.75 -39.66
CA PHE A 5 -4.39 28.62 -39.56
C PHE A 5 -5.06 27.36 -40.12
N SER A 6 -4.47 26.80 -41.18
CA SER A 6 -4.85 25.54 -41.78
C SER A 6 -4.43 24.36 -40.88
N LYS A 7 -5.41 23.63 -40.34
CA LYS A 7 -5.20 22.36 -39.61
C LYS A 7 -5.02 21.21 -40.61
N LYS A 8 -3.81 20.67 -40.71
CA LYS A 8 -3.58 19.35 -41.34
C LYS A 8 -3.99 18.25 -40.35
N GLN A 9 -4.95 17.42 -40.76
CA GLN A 9 -5.40 16.24 -40.03
C GLN A 9 -4.36 15.11 -40.20
N LEU A 10 -3.83 14.59 -39.09
CA LEU A 10 -3.10 13.31 -39.11
C LEU A 10 -4.09 12.14 -39.03
N LYS A 11 -3.89 11.17 -39.90
CA LYS A 11 -4.68 9.94 -40.06
C LYS A 11 -4.63 9.08 -38.79
N LYS A 12 -5.81 8.62 -38.39
CA LYS A 12 -6.10 7.68 -37.30
C LYS A 12 -5.82 6.26 -37.81
N PHE A 13 -4.85 5.54 -37.24
CA PHE A 13 -4.78 4.08 -37.41
C PHE A 13 -5.85 3.45 -36.52
N GLN A 14 -6.83 2.81 -37.15
CA GLN A 14 -7.75 1.89 -36.51
C GLN A 14 -7.05 0.54 -36.37
N SER A 15 -7.16 -0.10 -35.22
CA SER A 15 -6.95 -1.55 -35.09
C SER A 15 -8.02 -2.09 -34.16
N ASN A 16 -8.64 -3.16 -34.64
CA ASN A 16 -9.97 -3.62 -34.27
C ASN A 16 -10.03 -4.25 -32.87
N LYS A 17 -11.22 -4.12 -32.26
CA LYS A 17 -11.68 -4.92 -31.13
C LYS A 17 -11.81 -6.39 -31.53
N GLY A 18 -11.40 -7.28 -30.63
CA GLY A 18 -11.82 -8.68 -30.59
C GLY A 18 -11.74 -9.17 -29.14
N ASP A 19 -12.90 -9.29 -28.49
CA ASP A 19 -13.06 -9.94 -27.19
C ASP A 19 -12.81 -11.46 -27.30
N THR A 20 -12.13 -12.07 -26.32
CA THR A 20 -12.59 -13.25 -25.56
C THR A 20 -11.50 -13.83 -24.64
N SER A 21 -11.94 -14.09 -23.42
CA SER A 21 -11.38 -14.92 -22.33
C SER A 21 -10.38 -16.04 -22.68
N LYS A 22 -9.24 -16.11 -21.97
CA LYS A 22 -8.90 -17.15 -20.96
C LYS A 22 -7.45 -16.97 -20.47
N LYS A 23 -7.26 -17.14 -19.15
CA LYS A 23 -5.96 -17.21 -18.49
C LYS A 23 -5.25 -18.51 -18.94
N GLU A 24 -4.13 -18.40 -19.62
CA GLU A 24 -3.12 -19.46 -19.68
C GLU A 24 -1.76 -18.86 -19.27
N LYS A 25 -1.03 -19.63 -18.47
CA LYS A 25 0.27 -19.24 -17.91
C LYS A 25 1.29 -19.26 -19.04
N ASP A 26 1.65 -18.10 -19.56
CA ASP A 26 2.84 -17.96 -20.38
C ASP A 26 4.06 -18.10 -19.48
N GLU A 27 4.51 -19.35 -19.29
CA GLU A 27 5.89 -19.64 -18.91
C GLU A 27 6.77 -19.07 -20.02
N LYS A 28 7.23 -17.83 -19.82
CA LYS A 28 8.11 -17.14 -20.77
C LYS A 28 9.31 -18.03 -21.05
N GLU A 29 9.33 -18.63 -22.25
CA GLU A 29 10.43 -19.46 -22.70
C GLU A 29 11.73 -18.68 -22.55
N VAL A 30 12.68 -19.25 -21.81
CA VAL A 30 13.98 -18.64 -21.58
C VAL A 30 14.77 -18.69 -22.90
N ILE A 31 14.98 -17.51 -23.51
CA ILE A 31 15.71 -17.36 -24.78
C ILE A 31 17.19 -17.02 -24.49
N CYS A 32 18.10 -17.71 -25.17
CA CYS A 32 19.52 -17.45 -25.08
C CYS A 32 19.95 -16.28 -25.99
N TYR A 33 20.41 -15.17 -25.41
CA TYR A 33 20.89 -13.97 -26.14
C TYR A 33 22.16 -14.16 -27.00
N GLU A 34 22.73 -15.36 -27.08
CA GLU A 34 23.93 -15.63 -27.89
C GLU A 34 23.65 -16.59 -29.06
N CYS A 35 22.50 -17.29 -29.05
CA CYS A 35 22.11 -18.15 -30.17
C CYS A 35 20.63 -18.04 -30.55
N ASP A 36 19.86 -17.18 -29.86
CA ASP A 36 18.44 -16.91 -30.03
C ASP A 36 17.54 -18.15 -30.03
N LYS A 37 17.98 -19.21 -29.33
CA LYS A 37 17.19 -20.43 -29.14
C LYS A 37 16.54 -20.46 -27.75
N PRO A 38 15.28 -20.90 -27.64
CA PRO A 38 14.62 -21.12 -26.35
C PRO A 38 15.23 -22.34 -25.62
N GLY A 39 15.01 -22.41 -24.31
CA GLY A 39 15.34 -23.55 -23.45
C GLY A 39 16.64 -23.45 -22.65
N HIS A 40 17.40 -22.36 -22.76
CA HIS A 40 18.59 -22.12 -21.91
C HIS A 40 18.95 -20.63 -21.84
N ILE A 41 19.60 -20.20 -20.76
CA ILE A 41 20.19 -18.86 -20.64
C ILE A 41 21.61 -18.83 -21.22
N ARG A 42 22.10 -17.62 -21.54
CA ARG A 42 23.46 -17.38 -22.06
C ARG A 42 24.56 -18.26 -21.44
N PRO A 43 24.76 -18.36 -20.11
CA PRO A 43 25.86 -19.16 -19.54
C PRO A 43 25.82 -20.67 -19.86
N GLU A 44 24.68 -21.21 -20.23
CA GLU A 44 24.48 -22.63 -20.58
C GLU A 44 24.54 -22.89 -22.09
N CYS A 45 24.77 -21.84 -22.89
CA CYS A 45 24.79 -21.96 -24.34
C CYS A 45 25.87 -22.96 -24.80
N PRO A 46 25.49 -24.00 -25.58
CA PRO A 46 26.45 -24.94 -26.13
C PRO A 46 27.53 -24.26 -26.99
N LYS A 47 27.23 -23.10 -27.60
CA LYS A 47 28.20 -22.28 -28.35
C LYS A 47 29.24 -21.61 -27.44
N LEU A 48 28.89 -21.29 -26.20
CA LEU A 48 29.80 -20.66 -25.23
C LEU A 48 30.75 -21.66 -24.57
N LYS A 49 30.33 -22.91 -24.39
CA LYS A 49 31.21 -23.96 -23.82
C LYS A 49 32.42 -24.27 -24.72
N LYS A 50 32.27 -24.14 -26.04
CA LYS A 50 33.39 -24.31 -27.00
C LYS A 50 34.45 -23.20 -26.95
N LYS A 51 34.20 -22.08 -26.25
CA LYS A 51 35.14 -20.96 -26.11
C LYS A 51 35.82 -20.87 -24.74
N LYS A 52 35.49 -21.78 -23.80
CA LYS A 52 35.87 -21.67 -22.37
C LYS A 52 37.05 -22.53 -21.91
N GLU A 53 37.76 -23.24 -22.78
CA GLU A 53 38.93 -24.03 -22.32
C GLU A 53 40.14 -23.18 -21.90
N ASN A 54 40.20 -21.88 -22.22
CA ASN A 54 41.41 -21.07 -21.98
C ASN A 54 41.26 -19.87 -21.03
N PHE A 55 40.34 -19.88 -20.07
CA PHE A 55 40.31 -18.83 -19.03
C PHE A 55 40.45 -19.42 -17.63
N LYS A 56 41.71 -19.57 -17.19
CA LYS A 56 42.06 -19.76 -15.78
C LYS A 56 41.52 -18.56 -14.98
N LYS A 57 40.64 -18.85 -14.03
CA LYS A 57 40.10 -17.87 -13.08
C LYS A 57 41.22 -17.43 -12.12
N LYS A 58 41.56 -16.15 -12.11
CA LYS A 58 42.32 -15.52 -11.01
C LYS A 58 41.33 -14.74 -10.17
N ALA A 59 41.02 -15.26 -8.98
CA ALA A 59 40.30 -14.53 -7.95
C ALA A 59 41.31 -13.68 -7.17
N MET A 60 41.04 -12.40 -6.98
CA MET A 60 41.71 -11.55 -6.00
C MET A 60 40.66 -10.64 -5.36
N ILE A 61 40.48 -10.82 -4.05
CA ILE A 61 39.80 -9.89 -3.15
C ILE A 61 40.74 -8.70 -2.94
N ALA A 62 40.24 -7.48 -3.10
CA ALA A 62 40.94 -6.27 -2.66
C ALA A 62 40.11 -5.62 -1.53
N THR A 63 40.60 -5.76 -0.31
CA THR A 63 40.17 -4.98 0.85
C THR A 63 40.85 -3.61 0.74
N TRP A 64 40.05 -2.56 0.64
CA TRP A 64 40.50 -1.19 0.47
C TRP A 64 40.46 -0.49 1.83
N SER A 65 41.61 -0.11 2.37
CA SER A 65 41.72 0.93 3.39
C SER A 65 43.07 1.62 3.26
N GLY A 66 43.04 2.87 2.82
CA GLY A 66 44.20 3.76 2.86
C GLY A 66 44.35 4.41 4.24
N SER A 67 45.58 4.76 4.58
CA SER A 67 45.94 6.09 5.09
C SER A 67 47.45 6.15 5.29
N ASP A 68 47.99 7.32 4.98
CA ASP A 68 49.40 7.69 4.86
C ASP A 68 50.20 7.62 6.18
N ASN A 69 51.52 7.38 6.09
CA ASN A 69 52.50 8.24 6.75
C ASN A 69 53.92 8.11 6.14
N SER A 70 54.52 9.29 6.00
CA SER A 70 55.92 9.71 5.87
C SER A 70 57.09 8.69 5.95
N THR A 71 57.96 8.81 4.94
CA THR A 71 59.45 8.84 4.96
C THR A 71 60.23 7.93 5.91
N SER A 72 61.14 7.12 5.35
CA SER A 72 62.56 7.12 5.70
C SER A 72 63.36 6.24 4.75
N ASP A 73 64.60 6.68 4.50
CA ASP A 73 65.69 6.02 3.77
C ASP A 73 65.72 4.49 3.89
N ASN A 74 65.95 3.83 2.76
CA ASN A 74 66.98 2.80 2.62
C ASN A 74 67.34 2.69 1.12
N GLU A 75 68.63 2.85 0.84
CA GLU A 75 69.24 2.41 -0.40
C GLU A 75 69.05 0.89 -0.47
N ASP A 76 68.21 0.41 -1.39
CA ASP A 76 68.38 -0.95 -1.86
C ASP A 76 67.95 -1.04 -3.32
N GLU A 77 68.93 -1.49 -4.07
CA GLU A 77 68.92 -1.82 -5.48
C GLU A 77 67.78 -2.80 -5.75
N ASN A 78 66.78 -2.35 -6.51
CA ASN A 78 66.14 -3.09 -7.58
C ASN A 78 65.23 -2.13 -8.34
N LYS A 79 65.88 -1.27 -9.12
CA LYS A 79 65.26 -0.57 -10.23
C LYS A 79 65.00 -1.65 -11.29
N ASP A 80 63.83 -2.29 -11.24
CA ASP A 80 63.28 -3.02 -12.39
C ASP A 80 62.87 -1.97 -13.44
N VAL A 81 63.86 -1.24 -13.97
CA VAL A 81 63.73 -0.51 -15.22
C VAL A 81 63.87 -1.59 -16.28
N ALA A 82 62.73 -2.00 -16.83
CA ALA A 82 62.74 -2.69 -18.11
C ALA A 82 63.32 -1.71 -19.14
N ASP A 83 64.64 -1.74 -19.30
CA ASP A 83 65.33 -1.07 -20.40
C ASP A 83 64.80 -1.71 -21.68
N ILE A 84 63.91 -0.98 -22.35
CA ILE A 84 63.47 -1.30 -23.70
C ILE A 84 64.69 -1.12 -24.59
N ALA A 85 65.46 -2.20 -24.75
CA ALA A 85 66.56 -2.27 -25.67
C ALA A 85 66.01 -2.12 -27.10
N PHE A 86 66.11 -0.91 -27.66
CA PHE A 86 66.04 -0.72 -29.09
C PHE A 86 67.33 -1.26 -29.69
N MET A 87 67.31 -2.52 -30.09
CA MET A 87 68.30 -3.05 -31.04
C MET A 87 68.07 -2.28 -32.34
N ALA A 88 68.92 -1.29 -32.60
CA ALA A 88 69.02 -0.70 -33.93
C ALA A 88 69.43 -1.84 -34.86
N MET A 89 68.51 -2.23 -35.75
CA MET A 89 68.88 -3.00 -36.92
C MET A 89 69.72 -2.03 -37.74
N GLU A 90 71.04 -2.11 -37.62
CA GLU A 90 71.98 -1.62 -38.64
C GLU A 90 71.86 -2.55 -39.87
N ASP A 91 70.63 -2.69 -40.37
CA ASP A 91 70.45 -3.00 -41.76
C ASP A 91 70.79 -1.69 -42.44
N ASP A 92 71.80 -1.73 -43.31
CA ASP A 92 72.06 -0.65 -44.26
C ASP A 92 70.71 -0.22 -44.82
N ILE A 93 70.19 0.91 -44.31
CA ILE A 93 69.19 1.68 -45.01
C ILE A 93 70.00 2.26 -46.17
N GLU A 94 70.29 1.41 -47.15
CA GLU A 94 70.39 1.83 -48.52
C GLU A 94 69.10 2.60 -48.68
N ALA A 95 69.25 3.93 -48.60
CA ALA A 95 68.15 4.82 -48.71
C ALA A 95 67.59 4.54 -50.10
N THR A 96 66.61 3.66 -50.13
CA THR A 96 65.49 3.74 -51.05
C THR A 96 64.71 4.99 -50.67
N ASN A 97 65.41 6.14 -50.67
CA ASN A 97 64.99 7.31 -51.41
C ASN A 97 64.76 6.86 -52.86
N SER A 98 63.78 5.96 -53.08
CA SER A 98 62.93 6.09 -54.25
C SER A 98 62.42 7.50 -54.09
N SER A 99 63.04 8.45 -54.81
CA SER A 99 62.55 9.80 -54.87
C SER A 99 61.16 9.66 -55.46
N LEU A 100 60.15 9.60 -54.58
CA LEU A 100 58.76 9.47 -54.99
C LEU A 100 58.56 10.49 -56.09
N SER A 101 58.05 10.02 -57.21
CA SER A 101 57.71 10.93 -58.29
C SER A 101 56.79 12.00 -57.73
N PHE A 102 56.91 13.25 -58.18
CA PHE A 102 56.09 14.36 -57.69
C PHE A 102 54.59 14.02 -57.67
N ASN A 103 54.12 13.22 -58.64
CA ASN A 103 52.73 12.75 -58.70
C ASN A 103 52.38 11.75 -57.59
N GLU A 104 53.31 10.88 -57.21
CA GLU A 104 53.14 9.90 -56.13
C GLU A 104 53.02 10.61 -54.78
N LEU A 105 53.90 11.59 -54.52
CA LEU A 105 53.84 12.43 -53.33
C LEU A 105 52.54 13.26 -53.27
N LYS A 106 52.04 13.70 -54.44
CA LYS A 106 50.80 14.46 -54.55
C LYS A 106 49.57 13.61 -54.23
N CYS A 107 49.53 12.37 -54.72
CA CYS A 107 48.47 11.42 -54.37
C CYS A 107 48.41 11.14 -52.87
N GLU A 108 49.56 10.85 -52.25
CA GLU A 108 49.67 10.62 -50.80
C GLU A 108 49.18 11.83 -49.99
N TYR A 109 49.53 13.05 -50.41
CA TYR A 109 49.05 14.29 -49.77
C TYR A 109 47.52 14.45 -49.89
N ASP A 110 46.95 14.18 -51.05
CA ASP A 110 45.51 14.31 -51.28
C ASP A 110 44.72 13.26 -50.47
N GLU A 111 45.22 12.01 -50.39
CA GLU A 111 44.66 10.97 -49.51
C GLU A 111 44.72 11.38 -48.03
N LEU A 112 45.85 11.93 -47.58
CA LEU A 112 46.00 12.43 -46.21
C LEU A 112 45.02 13.57 -45.91
N LEU A 113 44.77 14.44 -46.90
CA LEU A 113 43.84 15.55 -46.79
C LEU A 113 42.38 15.06 -46.67
N ASP A 114 42.01 14.03 -47.42
CA ASP A 114 40.69 13.39 -47.32
C ASP A 114 40.48 12.76 -45.94
N VAL A 115 41.47 12.02 -45.43
CA VAL A 115 41.44 11.45 -44.07
C VAL A 115 41.29 12.56 -43.01
N LEU A 116 42.02 13.67 -43.15
CA LEU A 116 41.92 14.80 -42.23
C LEU A 116 40.52 15.43 -42.25
N ASN A 117 39.93 15.59 -43.44
CA ASN A 117 38.58 16.15 -43.60
C ASN A 117 37.52 15.25 -42.96
N ASP A 118 37.63 13.94 -43.14
CA ASP A 118 36.72 12.98 -42.53
C ASP A 118 36.86 12.95 -40.99
N LEU A 119 38.09 12.99 -40.48
CA LEU A 119 38.34 13.09 -39.04
C LEU A 119 37.73 14.38 -38.45
N ASN A 120 37.85 15.51 -39.15
CA ASN A 120 37.27 16.77 -38.70
C ASN A 120 35.72 16.72 -38.68
N ARG A 121 35.10 16.02 -39.64
CA ARG A 121 33.63 15.78 -39.62
C ARG A 121 33.22 14.97 -38.39
N GLU A 122 33.94 13.90 -38.08
CA GLU A 122 33.66 13.08 -36.89
C GLU A 122 33.84 13.88 -35.59
N TYR A 123 34.92 14.68 -35.50
CA TYR A 123 35.15 15.57 -34.36
C TYR A 123 33.98 16.56 -34.15
N LEU A 124 33.46 17.14 -35.22
CA LEU A 124 32.30 18.04 -35.15
C LEU A 124 31.02 17.32 -34.69
N LEU A 125 30.83 16.06 -35.05
CA LEU A 125 29.73 15.24 -34.55
C LEU A 125 29.91 14.91 -33.06
N LEU A 126 31.08 14.45 -32.66
CA LEU A 126 31.43 14.17 -31.26
C LEU A 126 31.25 15.39 -30.37
N LYS A 127 31.57 16.59 -30.87
CA LYS A 127 31.37 17.86 -30.18
C LYS A 127 29.90 18.21 -29.93
N LYS A 128 28.96 17.70 -30.74
CA LYS A 128 27.52 17.93 -30.58
C LYS A 128 26.89 17.00 -29.53
N ILE A 129 27.32 15.74 -29.47
CA ILE A 129 26.83 14.71 -28.53
C ILE A 129 26.70 15.21 -27.08
N PRO A 130 27.70 15.86 -26.44
CA PRO A 130 27.57 16.28 -25.04
C PRO A 130 26.48 17.33 -24.84
N LYS A 131 26.21 18.19 -25.84
CA LYS A 131 25.13 19.17 -25.77
C LYS A 131 23.76 18.48 -25.83
N ASP A 132 23.61 17.53 -26.75
CA ASP A 132 22.36 16.77 -26.90
C ASP A 132 22.09 15.92 -25.65
N ARG A 133 23.12 15.24 -25.12
CA ARG A 133 23.06 14.50 -23.84
C ARG A 133 22.72 15.41 -22.66
N ALA A 134 23.22 16.64 -22.64
CA ALA A 134 22.89 17.61 -21.59
C ALA A 134 21.41 18.01 -21.64
N ASN A 135 20.86 18.22 -22.84
CA ASN A 135 19.44 18.53 -23.05
C ASN A 135 18.55 17.34 -22.64
N GLU A 136 18.87 16.13 -23.09
CA GLU A 136 18.17 14.90 -22.71
C GLU A 136 18.16 14.72 -21.17
N ASN A 137 19.30 14.95 -20.51
CA ASN A 137 19.38 14.89 -19.05
C ASN A 137 18.50 15.93 -18.35
N LEU A 138 18.35 17.14 -18.90
CA LEU A 138 17.46 18.16 -18.35
C LEU A 138 15.99 17.75 -18.49
N GLU A 139 15.61 17.16 -19.62
CA GLU A 139 14.27 16.64 -19.86
C GLU A 139 13.96 15.47 -18.91
N LEU A 140 14.88 14.50 -18.79
CA LEU A 140 14.74 13.38 -17.86
C LEU A 140 14.58 13.85 -16.41
N LYS A 141 15.38 14.84 -15.98
CA LYS A 141 15.23 15.45 -14.64
C LYS A 141 13.83 16.06 -14.44
N ARG A 142 13.28 16.71 -15.46
CA ARG A 142 11.92 17.28 -15.42
C ARG A 142 10.87 16.18 -15.30
N CYS A 143 10.95 15.13 -16.11
CA CYS A 143 10.05 13.98 -16.06
C CYS A 143 10.09 13.29 -14.67
N ILE A 144 11.28 13.13 -14.06
CA ILE A 144 11.41 12.57 -12.71
C ILE A 144 10.64 13.40 -11.68
N VAL A 145 10.69 14.73 -11.76
CA VAL A 145 9.95 15.61 -10.83
C VAL A 145 8.44 15.46 -11.00
N GLU A 146 7.95 15.34 -12.23
CA GLU A 146 6.53 15.13 -12.53
C GLU A 146 6.05 13.76 -12.05
N LEU A 147 6.81 12.70 -12.31
CA LEU A 147 6.50 11.35 -11.82
C LEU A 147 6.45 11.31 -10.30
N LYS A 148 7.39 11.95 -9.60
CA LYS A 148 7.37 12.06 -8.13
C LYS A 148 6.15 12.82 -7.59
N LYS A 149 5.62 13.79 -8.34
CA LYS A 149 4.37 14.47 -7.98
C LYS A 149 3.18 13.51 -8.11
N GLY A 150 3.11 12.76 -9.21
CA GLY A 150 2.09 11.74 -9.44
C GLY A 150 2.10 10.65 -8.37
N GLU A 151 3.29 10.14 -8.03
CA GLU A 151 3.48 9.13 -6.97
C GLU A 151 2.91 9.60 -5.63
N ARG A 152 3.17 10.85 -5.23
CA ARG A 152 2.60 11.41 -3.99
C ARG A 152 1.07 11.48 -3.99
N VAL A 153 0.44 11.71 -5.14
CA VAL A 153 -1.02 11.72 -5.27
C VAL A 153 -1.56 10.29 -5.11
N ILE A 154 -0.98 9.33 -5.83
CA ILE A 154 -1.38 7.92 -5.75
C ILE A 154 -1.26 7.38 -4.31
N VAL A 155 -0.19 7.73 -3.58
CA VAL A 155 -0.03 7.34 -2.17
C VAL A 155 -1.15 7.88 -1.28
N LYS A 156 -1.61 9.12 -1.52
CA LYS A 156 -2.75 9.69 -0.79
C LYS A 156 -4.05 8.98 -1.12
N ASP A 157 -4.28 8.69 -2.40
CA ASP A 157 -5.49 7.99 -2.86
C ASP A 157 -5.58 6.59 -2.24
N LEU A 158 -4.46 5.84 -2.20
CA LEU A 158 -4.38 4.55 -1.51
C LEU A 158 -4.65 4.64 -0.01
N SER A 159 -4.27 5.75 0.64
CA SER A 159 -4.60 5.99 2.05
C SER A 159 -6.09 6.22 2.24
N LEU A 160 -6.70 7.04 1.38
CA LEU A 160 -8.14 7.32 1.42
C LEU A 160 -8.97 6.05 1.19
N GLU A 161 -8.55 5.18 0.28
CA GLU A 161 -9.25 3.93 0.00
C GLU A 161 -9.24 2.97 1.20
N LYS A 162 -8.11 2.91 1.94
CA LYS A 162 -8.06 2.17 3.21
C LYS A 162 -9.01 2.73 4.26
N ASP A 163 -9.10 4.06 4.37
CA ASP A 163 -9.98 4.70 5.34
C ASP A 163 -11.46 4.54 4.96
N TYR A 164 -11.76 4.53 3.66
CA TYR A 164 -13.10 4.22 3.15
C TYR A 164 -13.54 2.80 3.52
N GLU A 165 -12.68 1.80 3.33
CA GLU A 165 -13.03 0.41 3.67
C GLU A 165 -13.21 0.21 5.19
N LYS A 166 -12.42 0.89 6.03
CA LYS A 166 -12.65 0.93 7.49
C LYS A 166 -14.00 1.54 7.83
N LEU A 167 -14.32 2.69 7.23
CA LEU A 167 -15.58 3.41 7.49
C LEU A 167 -16.80 2.57 7.07
N LYS A 168 -16.69 1.87 5.95
CA LYS A 168 -17.69 0.91 5.47
C LYS A 168 -17.87 -0.25 6.44
N GLY A 169 -16.81 -0.79 7.03
CA GLY A 169 -16.89 -1.80 8.10
C GLY A 169 -17.66 -1.30 9.32
N LEU A 170 -17.32 -0.11 9.82
CA LEU A 170 -18.01 0.52 10.95
C LEU A 170 -19.49 0.80 10.67
N PHE A 171 -19.83 1.14 9.43
CA PHE A 171 -21.21 1.36 9.02
C PHE A 171 -22.05 0.08 9.17
N PHE A 172 -21.56 -1.05 8.65
CA PHE A 172 -22.25 -2.34 8.78
C PHE A 172 -22.39 -2.80 10.23
N GLU A 173 -21.38 -2.54 11.07
CA GLU A 173 -21.41 -2.89 12.48
C GLU A 173 -22.47 -2.08 13.24
N LYS A 174 -22.51 -0.76 13.03
CA LYS A 174 -23.59 0.09 13.58
C LYS A 174 -24.97 -0.31 13.10
N GLU A 175 -25.09 -0.77 11.86
CA GLU A 175 -26.36 -1.24 11.32
C GLU A 175 -26.85 -2.52 12.00
N LYS A 176 -25.93 -3.45 12.32
CA LYS A 176 -26.24 -4.64 13.14
C LYS A 176 -26.62 -4.25 14.57
N GLU A 177 -25.86 -3.37 15.22
CA GLU A 177 -26.18 -2.89 16.56
C GLU A 177 -27.57 -2.24 16.61
N LYS A 178 -27.91 -1.44 15.60
CA LYS A 178 -29.22 -0.79 15.49
C LYS A 178 -30.34 -1.82 15.39
N LYS A 179 -30.18 -2.88 14.59
CA LYS A 179 -31.18 -3.96 14.50
C LYS A 179 -31.39 -4.66 15.84
N VAL A 180 -30.31 -4.98 16.56
CA VAL A 180 -30.39 -5.59 17.89
C VAL A 180 -31.09 -4.66 18.90
N ARG A 181 -30.83 -3.35 18.85
CA ARG A 181 -31.53 -2.37 19.71
C ARG A 181 -33.02 -2.34 19.44
N ILE A 182 -33.43 -2.28 18.17
CA ILE A 182 -34.85 -2.27 17.78
C ILE A 182 -35.56 -3.54 18.27
N GLU A 183 -34.92 -4.70 18.15
CA GLU A 183 -35.49 -5.97 18.61
C GLU A 183 -35.68 -5.98 20.14
N LYS A 184 -34.68 -5.50 20.90
CA LYS A 184 -34.79 -5.35 22.36
C LYS A 184 -35.90 -4.38 22.76
N GLU A 185 -36.02 -3.24 22.07
CA GLU A 185 -37.08 -2.26 22.31
C GLU A 185 -38.47 -2.87 22.08
N SER A 186 -38.63 -3.68 21.03
CA SER A 186 -39.89 -4.39 20.75
C SER A 186 -40.26 -5.39 21.86
N ILE A 187 -39.29 -6.10 22.44
CA ILE A 187 -39.52 -7.02 23.55
C ILE A 187 -39.99 -6.26 24.80
N LEU A 188 -39.26 -5.19 25.17
CA LEU A 188 -39.62 -4.35 26.31
C LEU A 188 -41.00 -3.70 26.16
N GLU A 189 -41.38 -3.33 24.94
CA GLU A 189 -42.70 -2.74 24.68
C GLU A 189 -43.83 -3.76 24.94
N LYS A 190 -43.64 -5.02 24.55
CA LYS A 190 -44.60 -6.10 24.86
C LYS A 190 -44.72 -6.36 26.35
N GLU A 191 -43.59 -6.49 27.05
CA GLU A 191 -43.58 -6.68 28.50
C GLU A 191 -44.28 -5.52 29.24
N ASN A 192 -44.04 -4.28 28.81
CA ASN A 192 -44.72 -3.11 29.37
C ASN A 192 -46.24 -3.13 29.13
N GLN A 193 -46.70 -3.61 27.97
CA GLN A 193 -48.12 -3.78 27.69
C GLN A 193 -48.74 -4.85 28.60
N GLU A 194 -48.07 -5.98 28.79
CA GLU A 194 -48.51 -7.07 29.68
C GLU A 194 -48.60 -6.60 31.14
N LEU A 195 -47.55 -5.95 31.65
CA LEU A 195 -47.55 -5.38 33.00
C LEU A 195 -48.67 -4.36 33.19
N LYS A 196 -48.98 -3.56 32.17
CA LYS A 196 -50.09 -2.60 32.22
C LYS A 196 -51.44 -3.30 32.35
N LEU A 197 -51.66 -4.39 31.63
CA LEU A 197 -52.87 -5.20 31.76
C LEU A 197 -52.99 -5.83 33.15
N GLU A 198 -51.87 -6.31 33.71
CA GLU A 198 -51.83 -6.89 35.05
C GLU A 198 -52.14 -5.83 36.13
N ILE A 199 -51.55 -4.64 36.03
CA ILE A 199 -51.84 -3.51 36.93
C ILE A 199 -53.33 -3.14 36.87
N ASP A 200 -53.93 -3.07 35.69
CA ASP A 200 -55.35 -2.75 35.53
C ASP A 200 -56.26 -3.84 36.10
N ALA A 201 -55.88 -5.12 35.97
CA ALA A 201 -56.57 -6.24 36.61
C ALA A 201 -56.49 -6.14 38.15
N LEU A 202 -55.28 -5.93 38.69
CA LEU A 202 -55.07 -5.76 40.13
C LEU A 202 -55.87 -4.57 40.68
N ARG A 203 -55.83 -3.40 40.01
CA ARG A 203 -56.64 -2.23 40.38
C ARG A 203 -58.12 -2.56 40.49
N LYS A 204 -58.68 -3.30 39.53
CA LYS A 204 -60.08 -3.75 39.58
C LYS A 204 -60.36 -4.64 40.79
N THR A 205 -59.44 -5.54 41.15
CA THR A 205 -59.60 -6.39 42.34
C THR A 205 -59.53 -5.57 43.64
N PHE A 206 -58.58 -4.63 43.73
CA PHE A 206 -58.46 -3.72 44.86
C PHE A 206 -59.71 -2.87 45.07
N SER A 207 -60.30 -2.31 44.01
CA SER A 207 -61.55 -1.55 44.13
C SER A 207 -62.70 -2.39 44.68
N LYS A 208 -62.81 -3.67 44.29
CA LYS A 208 -63.84 -4.58 44.84
C LYS A 208 -63.60 -4.86 46.33
N ILE A 209 -62.35 -5.11 46.72
CA ILE A 209 -61.96 -5.33 48.12
C ILE A 209 -62.28 -4.08 48.95
N TYR A 210 -61.89 -2.90 48.47
CA TYR A 210 -62.15 -1.63 49.14
C TYR A 210 -63.66 -1.41 49.36
N CYS A 211 -64.48 -1.55 48.31
CA CYS A 211 -65.94 -1.48 48.44
C CYS A 211 -66.53 -2.49 49.43
N SER A 212 -65.95 -3.69 49.52
CA SER A 212 -66.38 -4.70 50.49
C SER A 212 -65.97 -4.34 51.92
N SER A 213 -64.80 -3.73 52.11
CA SER A 213 -64.32 -3.22 53.40
C SER A 213 -65.24 -2.10 53.90
N ASP A 214 -65.53 -1.10 53.06
CA ASP A 214 -66.43 0.00 53.43
C ASP A 214 -67.81 -0.50 53.89
N LYS A 215 -68.36 -1.52 53.22
CA LYS A 215 -69.62 -2.15 53.63
C LYS A 215 -69.49 -2.83 55.00
N ARG A 216 -68.39 -3.54 55.23
CA ARG A 216 -68.10 -4.18 56.51
C ARG A 216 -67.94 -3.15 57.62
N ASP A 217 -67.20 -2.08 57.38
CA ASP A 217 -66.95 -1.03 58.37
C ASP A 217 -68.24 -0.29 58.75
N ARG A 218 -69.13 -0.05 57.77
CA ARG A 218 -70.49 0.46 58.04
C ARG A 218 -71.32 -0.49 58.90
N LEU A 219 -71.27 -1.80 58.63
CA LEU A 219 -71.98 -2.79 59.44
C LEU A 219 -71.45 -2.83 60.88
N LEU A 220 -70.13 -2.82 61.06
CA LEU A 220 -69.50 -2.80 62.38
C LEU A 220 -69.79 -1.50 63.14
N GLY A 221 -69.83 -0.36 62.45
CA GLY A 221 -70.18 0.94 63.07
C GLY A 221 -71.63 1.03 63.56
N ILE A 222 -72.55 0.24 63.00
CA ILE A 222 -73.95 0.15 63.48
C ILE A 222 -74.09 -0.81 64.66
N GLN A 223 -73.13 -1.73 64.85
CA GLN A 223 -73.17 -2.70 65.94
C GLN A 223 -73.07 -1.97 67.28
N ARG A 224 -74.09 -2.14 68.14
CA ARG A 224 -74.11 -1.55 69.50
C ARG A 224 -72.85 -1.96 70.26
N CYS A 225 -72.22 -1.00 70.95
CA CYS A 225 -71.10 -1.31 71.82
C CYS A 225 -71.56 -2.35 72.85
N VAL A 226 -70.72 -3.35 73.14
CA VAL A 226 -71.01 -4.43 74.11
C VAL A 226 -71.30 -3.89 75.54
N PHE A 227 -71.11 -2.57 75.75
CA PHE A 227 -71.40 -1.85 76.98
C PHE A 227 -72.74 -1.07 76.96
N ASP A 228 -73.46 -1.01 75.83
CA ASP A 228 -74.79 -0.39 75.76
C ASP A 228 -75.86 -1.34 76.35
N ARG A 229 -76.03 -1.25 77.66
CA ARG A 229 -76.96 -2.05 78.47
C ARG A 229 -78.39 -1.53 78.43
N ALA A 230 -79.03 -1.55 77.26
CA ALA A 230 -80.47 -1.26 77.14
C ALA A 230 -81.13 -1.98 75.98
N GLY A 231 -82.15 -2.81 76.24
CA GLY A 231 -82.97 -3.50 75.21
C GLY A 231 -83.97 -4.50 75.81
N LEU A 232 -85.03 -4.83 75.05
CA LEU A 232 -86.06 -5.80 75.46
C LEU A 232 -85.45 -7.21 75.62
N GLY A 233 -85.51 -7.75 76.84
CA GLY A 233 -84.86 -9.00 77.25
C GLY A 233 -83.50 -8.82 77.93
N PHE A 234 -82.96 -7.59 78.01
CA PHE A 234 -81.82 -7.30 78.87
C PHE A 234 -82.28 -7.25 80.32
N ASP A 235 -82.08 -8.35 81.03
CA ASP A 235 -82.37 -8.45 82.45
C ASP A 235 -81.10 -8.05 83.22
N ASP A 236 -81.14 -6.89 83.89
CA ASP A 236 -80.00 -6.28 84.61
C ASP A 236 -79.58 -7.09 85.88
N MET A 237 -80.13 -8.30 86.02
CA MET A 237 -80.13 -9.11 87.24
C MET A 237 -79.03 -10.17 87.33
N ASN A 238 -78.12 -10.28 86.36
CA ASN A 238 -76.92 -11.11 86.51
C ASN A 238 -75.63 -10.33 86.28
N LYS A 239 -75.21 -9.63 87.35
CA LYS A 239 -73.82 -9.18 87.53
C LYS A 239 -72.91 -10.39 87.75
N VAL A 240 -72.65 -11.18 86.70
CA VAL A 240 -71.54 -12.14 86.75
C VAL A 240 -70.26 -11.39 86.43
N LYS A 241 -69.44 -11.20 87.47
CA LYS A 241 -68.06 -10.72 87.35
C LYS A 241 -67.24 -11.78 86.60
N HIS A 242 -67.11 -11.66 85.28
CA HIS A 242 -66.06 -12.36 84.55
C HIS A 242 -64.95 -11.38 84.16
N PHE A 243 -64.03 -11.25 85.12
CA PHE A 243 -62.59 -11.07 85.02
C PHE A 243 -62.00 -10.31 83.82
N ASP A 244 -61.35 -9.21 84.16
CA ASP A 244 -60.09 -8.74 83.58
C ASP A 244 -59.17 -9.92 83.22
N LYS A 245 -58.78 -10.03 81.94
CA LYS A 245 -57.48 -10.54 81.47
C LYS A 245 -57.46 -10.76 79.94
N VAL A 246 -57.59 -9.72 79.13
CA VAL A 246 -56.93 -9.71 77.81
C VAL A 246 -56.54 -8.28 77.39
N LEU A 247 -55.72 -7.63 78.23
CA LEU A 247 -54.79 -6.60 77.77
C LEU A 247 -53.40 -7.11 78.08
N ASN A 248 -52.87 -7.96 77.20
CA ASN A 248 -51.44 -8.16 76.96
C ASN A 248 -51.26 -9.30 75.96
N ARG A 249 -51.18 -8.95 74.68
CA ARG A 249 -50.31 -9.61 73.71
C ARG A 249 -50.14 -8.67 72.50
N LYS A 250 -49.02 -7.93 72.57
CA LYS A 250 -48.21 -7.31 71.50
C LYS A 250 -48.93 -6.66 70.32
#